data_AF-A0A2H5Q0I7-F1
#
_entry.id   AF-A0A2H5Q0I7-F1
#
_cell.length_a   1.000
_cell.length_b   1.000
_cell.length_c   1.000
_cell.angle_alpha   90.00
_cell.angle_beta   90.00
_cell.angle_gamma   90.00
#
_symmetry.space_group_name_H-M   'P 1'
#
loop_
_entity.id
_entity.type
_entity.pdbx_description
1 polymer ?
#
loop_
_entity_poly.entity_id
_entity_poly.type
_entity_poly.pdbx_seq_one_letter_code
_entity_poly.pdbx_strand_id
1 'polypeptide(L)'
;MTMKTAIQLGVLEIMLPKNNKETPIILDRMLRLLASYSFLTCNLATNIKDGSAQRLYGLASVSRYFFPNEDGVSLAPTLLIIQDKVNMDSWYYLKNALLEGSVPHTKAQSGMDAFAAAAKDARMNNLFNQSMHNHTGIIMKEILEIYKGFEGPNQLVDVAVVEHVSGHMFIEVPNGQALFMKWILSDWDDEECLKILKNCCVQCNTGI
;
A
#
# COMPACT_ATOMS: atom_id res chain seq x y z
N MET A 1 3.95 12.29 5.04
CA MET A 1 5.20 12.83 4.45
C MET A 1 6.45 12.49 5.26
N THR A 2 6.59 12.93 6.53
CA THR A 2 7.80 12.61 7.33
C THR A 2 8.07 11.11 7.45
N MET A 3 7.02 10.31 7.66
CA MET A 3 7.12 8.85 7.71
C MET A 3 7.57 8.24 6.37
N LYS A 4 7.04 8.70 5.23
CA LYS A 4 7.53 8.31 3.89
C LYS A 4 9.02 8.59 3.76
N THR A 5 9.47 9.79 4.13
CA THR A 5 10.88 10.15 4.06
C THR A 5 11.74 9.26 4.97
N ALA A 6 11.26 8.95 6.18
CA ALA A 6 11.97 8.06 7.10
C ALA A 6 12.14 6.64 6.55
N ILE A 7 11.08 6.09 5.91
CA ILE A 7 11.13 4.79 5.23
C ILE A 7 12.10 4.85 4.04
N GLN A 8 12.04 5.88 3.18
CA GLN A 8 12.90 6.00 2.00
C GLN A 8 14.38 6.18 2.33
N LEU A 9 14.69 6.90 3.39
CA LEU A 9 16.07 7.07 3.86
C LEU A 9 16.63 5.81 4.53
N GLY A 10 15.81 4.76 4.69
CA GLY A 10 16.17 3.60 5.49
C GLY A 10 16.59 4.05 6.88
N VAL A 11 15.96 5.08 7.48
CA VAL A 11 16.34 5.59 8.81
C VAL A 11 16.21 4.52 9.90
N LEU A 12 15.56 3.41 9.56
CA LEU A 12 15.44 2.24 10.40
C LEU A 12 16.57 1.20 10.16
N GLU A 13 17.45 1.41 9.18
CA GLU A 13 18.62 0.59 8.80
C GLU A 13 19.93 1.40 8.60
N ILE A 14 19.87 2.74 8.66
CA ILE A 14 20.92 3.79 8.67
C ILE A 14 22.14 3.59 7.74
N MET A 15 22.08 4.24 6.57
CA MET A 15 23.25 4.72 5.82
C MET A 15 23.12 6.22 5.50
N LEU A 16 23.31 7.09 6.50
CA LEU A 16 23.30 8.54 6.28
C LEU A 16 24.69 9.06 5.88
N PRO A 17 24.77 10.08 4.97
CA PRO A 17 26.03 10.72 4.63
C PRO A 17 26.71 11.31 5.87
N LYS A 18 27.91 10.82 6.20
CA LYS A 18 28.65 11.18 7.41
C LYS A 18 29.20 12.63 7.43
N ASN A 19 29.04 13.38 6.34
CA ASN A 19 29.79 14.62 6.10
C ASN A 19 28.97 15.93 6.22
N ASN A 20 27.70 15.90 6.66
CA ASN A 20 26.89 17.11 6.81
C ASN A 20 26.55 17.40 8.29
N LYS A 21 26.95 18.59 8.77
CA LYS A 21 26.73 19.06 10.16
C LYS A 21 25.25 19.26 10.50
N GLU A 22 24.38 19.50 9.52
CA GLU A 22 22.95 19.71 9.73
C GLU A 22 22.15 18.40 9.80
N THR A 23 22.67 17.32 9.21
CA THR A 23 21.97 16.02 9.12
C THR A 23 21.50 15.49 10.47
N PRO A 24 22.31 15.49 11.55
CA PRO A 24 21.85 15.04 12.87
C PRO A 24 20.68 15.87 13.43
N ILE A 25 20.67 17.19 13.16
CA ILE A 25 19.63 18.11 13.64
C ILE A 25 18.31 17.85 12.91
N ILE A 26 18.37 17.70 11.58
CA ILE A 26 17.19 17.41 10.75
C ILE A 26 16.61 16.04 11.13
N LEU A 27 17.48 15.04 11.27
CA LEU A 27 17.08 13.68 11.65
C LEU A 27 16.40 13.67 13.01
N ASP A 28 16.99 14.30 14.02
CA ASP A 28 16.38 14.36 15.35
C ASP A 28 15.00 15.04 15.33
N ARG A 29 14.80 16.09 14.53
CA ARG A 29 13.46 16.71 14.37
C ARG A 29 12.45 15.76 13.74
N MET A 30 12.85 14.99 12.73
CA MET A 30 11.99 13.99 12.10
C MET A 30 11.64 12.86 13.07
N LEU A 31 12.65 12.30 13.75
CA LEU A 31 12.48 11.21 14.71
C LEU A 31 11.61 11.64 15.90
N ARG A 32 11.77 12.87 16.39
CA ARG A 32 10.92 13.44 17.45
C ARG A 32 9.46 13.52 17.03
N LEU A 33 9.17 13.91 15.79
CA LEU A 33 7.81 13.90 15.26
C LEU A 33 7.27 12.46 15.17
N LEU A 34 8.05 11.51 14.69
CA LEU A 34 7.61 10.11 14.64
C LEU A 34 7.34 9.54 16.04
N ALA A 35 8.17 9.91 17.03
CA ALA A 35 7.97 9.53 18.41
C ALA A 35 6.69 10.13 19.02
N SER A 36 6.32 11.37 18.66
CA SER A 36 5.07 11.98 19.14
C SER A 36 3.81 11.29 18.62
N TYR A 37 3.93 10.53 17.51
CA TYR A 37 2.87 9.69 16.96
C TYR A 37 2.99 8.22 17.38
N SER A 38 3.81 7.92 18.40
CA SER A 38 4.09 6.55 18.88
C SER A 38 4.62 5.61 17.81
N PHE A 39 5.13 6.14 16.69
CA PHE A 39 5.82 5.34 15.68
C PHE A 39 7.21 4.94 16.16
N LEU A 40 7.84 5.78 16.97
CA LEU A 40 9.10 5.48 17.65
C LEU A 40 8.93 5.64 19.16
N THR A 41 9.76 4.96 19.93
CA THR A 41 10.00 5.30 21.34
C THR A 41 11.08 6.38 21.41
N CYS A 42 11.02 7.27 22.38
CA CYS A 42 12.05 8.29 22.61
C CYS A 42 12.45 8.31 24.08
N ASN A 43 13.73 8.13 24.36
CA ASN A 43 14.33 8.21 25.69
C ASN A 43 15.34 9.34 25.73
N LEU A 44 15.46 10.03 26.88
CA LEU A 44 16.51 11.02 27.09
C LEU A 44 17.68 10.36 27.80
N ALA A 45 18.85 10.38 27.18
CA ALA A 45 20.10 9.95 27.80
C ALA A 45 20.93 11.18 28.15
N THR A 46 21.36 11.27 29.41
CA THR A 46 22.24 12.33 29.87
C THR A 46 23.68 11.81 29.92
N ASN A 47 24.60 12.54 29.30
CA ASN A 47 26.02 12.25 29.38
C ASN A 47 26.54 12.67 30.76
N ILE A 48 27.08 11.70 31.50
CA ILE A 48 27.54 11.87 32.88
C ILE A 48 28.75 12.83 32.96
N LYS A 49 29.52 12.99 31.88
CA LYS A 49 30.76 13.78 31.89
C LYS A 49 30.55 15.28 31.71
N ASP A 50 29.56 15.69 30.91
CA ASP A 50 29.34 17.10 30.54
C ASP A 50 27.89 17.57 30.82
N GLY A 51 27.02 16.69 31.33
CA GLY A 51 25.62 16.99 31.62
C GLY A 51 24.76 17.20 30.37
N SER A 52 25.29 16.99 29.17
CA SER A 52 24.54 17.14 27.92
C SER A 52 23.46 16.07 27.80
N ALA A 53 22.29 16.44 27.28
CA ALA A 53 21.18 15.52 27.08
C ALA A 53 20.97 15.23 25.59
N GLN A 54 20.87 13.95 25.24
CA GLN A 54 20.60 13.48 23.88
C GLN A 54 19.35 12.59 23.84
N ARG A 55 18.60 12.67 22.74
CA ARG A 55 17.46 11.77 22.51
C ARG A 55 17.93 10.50 21.84
N LEU A 56 17.49 9.37 22.37
CA LEU A 56 17.68 8.04 21.80
C LEU A 56 16.32 7.54 21.32
N TYR A 57 16.27 7.10 20.07
CA TYR A 57 15.05 6.61 19.45
C TYR A 57 15.10 5.09 19.28
N GLY A 58 13.95 4.45 19.47
CA GLY A 58 13.77 3.01 19.28
C GLY A 58 12.48 2.73 18.51
N LEU A 59 12.33 1.50 18.01
CA LEU A 59 11.15 1.08 17.28
C LEU A 59 9.98 0.81 18.24
N ALA A 60 8.83 1.45 18.00
CA ALA A 60 7.59 1.10 18.69
C ALA A 60 6.91 -0.09 18.01
N SER A 61 5.95 -0.74 18.68
CA SER A 61 5.21 -1.90 18.16
C SER A 61 4.58 -1.64 16.78
N VAL A 62 3.93 -0.48 16.60
CA VAL A 62 3.29 -0.08 15.35
C VAL A 62 4.28 0.04 14.19
N SER A 63 5.54 0.38 14.47
CA SER A 63 6.54 0.52 13.41
C SER A 63 6.85 -0.80 12.70
N ARG A 64 6.71 -1.94 13.40
CA ARG A 64 7.02 -3.28 12.87
C ARG A 64 6.28 -3.61 11.57
N TYR A 65 5.06 -3.13 11.40
CA TYR A 65 4.29 -3.34 10.16
C TYR A 65 4.92 -2.68 8.93
N PHE A 66 5.81 -1.71 9.11
CA PHE A 66 6.49 -0.99 8.03
C PHE A 66 7.90 -1.52 7.77
N PHE A 67 8.24 -2.67 8.35
CA PHE A 67 9.45 -3.43 8.07
C PHE A 67 9.11 -4.79 7.49
N PRO A 68 10.00 -5.37 6.66
CA PRO A 68 9.84 -6.76 6.23
C PRO A 68 9.67 -7.68 7.44
N ASN A 69 8.60 -8.46 7.44
CA ASN A 69 8.39 -9.57 8.39
C ASN A 69 9.19 -10.82 7.94
N GLU A 70 8.96 -11.98 8.58
CA GLU A 70 9.63 -13.24 8.18
C GLU A 70 9.40 -13.65 6.71
N ASP A 71 8.30 -13.18 6.11
CA ASP A 71 7.91 -13.47 4.73
C ASP A 71 8.43 -12.39 3.75
N GLY A 72 9.20 -11.42 4.23
CA GLY A 72 9.76 -10.32 3.43
C GLY A 72 8.77 -9.21 3.08
N VAL A 73 7.53 -9.25 3.60
CA VAL A 73 6.47 -8.28 3.29
C VAL A 73 6.29 -7.23 4.37
N SER A 74 5.82 -6.04 3.99
CA SER A 74 5.53 -4.92 4.89
C SER A 74 4.52 -3.93 4.30
N LEU A 75 3.92 -3.07 5.15
CA LEU A 75 3.06 -1.95 4.75
C LEU A 75 3.84 -0.74 4.21
N ALA A 76 5.18 -0.80 4.13
CA ALA A 76 5.97 0.31 3.62
C ALA A 76 5.59 0.70 2.17
N PRO A 77 5.49 -0.21 1.18
CA PRO A 77 5.08 0.14 -0.18
C PRO A 77 3.69 0.78 -0.24
N THR A 78 2.75 0.34 0.62
CA THR A 78 1.42 0.94 0.74
C THR A 78 1.46 2.38 1.24
N LEU A 79 2.32 2.70 2.22
CA LEU A 79 2.51 4.09 2.62
C LEU A 79 3.12 4.91 1.48
N LEU A 80 4.12 4.35 0.79
CA LEU A 80 4.85 5.02 -0.27
C LEU A 80 3.94 5.34 -1.46
N ILE A 81 3.03 4.43 -1.85
CA ILE A 81 2.09 4.68 -2.95
C ILE A 81 1.05 5.73 -2.58
N ILE A 82 0.46 5.67 -1.39
CA ILE A 82 -0.55 6.65 -0.95
C ILE A 82 0.05 8.06 -0.90
N GLN A 83 1.31 8.17 -0.48
CA GLN A 83 2.03 9.44 -0.39
C GLN A 83 2.86 9.74 -1.66
N ASP A 84 2.71 8.98 -2.74
CA ASP A 84 3.37 9.28 -4.01
C ASP A 84 2.79 10.55 -4.62
N LYS A 85 3.62 11.28 -5.37
CA LYS A 85 3.18 12.51 -6.03
C LYS A 85 1.97 12.28 -6.93
N VAL A 86 1.97 11.18 -7.70
CA VAL A 86 0.89 10.84 -8.63
C VAL A 86 -0.47 10.77 -7.91
N ASN A 87 -0.50 10.13 -6.74
CA ASN A 87 -1.72 10.04 -5.94
C ASN A 87 -2.02 11.32 -5.18
N MET A 88 -1.00 11.95 -4.60
CA MET A 88 -1.16 13.21 -3.86
C MET A 88 -1.70 14.34 -4.74
N ASP A 89 -1.35 14.35 -6.03
CA ASP A 89 -1.81 15.36 -6.98
C ASP A 89 -3.34 15.34 -7.12
N SER A 90 -3.98 14.18 -6.99
CA SER A 90 -5.45 14.01 -7.06
C SER A 90 -6.18 14.88 -6.03
N TRP A 91 -5.61 15.09 -4.85
CA TRP A 91 -6.22 15.90 -3.79
C TRP A 91 -6.37 17.37 -4.17
N TYR A 92 -5.47 17.91 -5.01
CA TYR A 92 -5.58 19.29 -5.51
C TYR A 92 -6.74 19.48 -6.48
N TYR A 93 -7.23 18.39 -7.09
CA TYR A 93 -8.35 18.42 -8.03
C TYR A 93 -9.69 18.06 -7.40
N LEU A 94 -9.71 17.58 -6.15
CA LEU A 94 -10.93 17.11 -5.47
C LEU A 94 -12.08 18.12 -5.52
N LYS A 95 -11.82 19.38 -5.20
CA LYS A 95 -12.82 20.44 -5.22
C LYS A 95 -13.45 20.61 -6.61
N ASN A 96 -12.61 20.74 -7.64
CA ASN A 96 -13.10 21.00 -8.99
C ASN A 96 -13.75 19.74 -9.59
N ALA A 97 -13.25 18.56 -9.23
CA ALA A 97 -13.83 17.28 -9.63
C ALA A 97 -15.25 17.12 -9.08
N LEU A 98 -15.49 17.53 -7.83
CA LEU A 98 -16.82 17.57 -7.22
C LEU A 98 -17.77 18.53 -7.95
N LEU A 99 -17.30 19.74 -8.30
CA LEU A 99 -18.13 20.74 -8.97
C LEU A 99 -18.50 20.35 -10.41
N GLU A 100 -17.62 19.63 -11.09
CA GLU A 100 -17.77 19.29 -12.51
C GLU A 100 -18.27 17.87 -12.75
N GLY A 101 -18.38 17.04 -11.71
CA GLY A 101 -18.81 15.64 -11.83
C GLY A 101 -17.75 14.76 -12.50
N SER A 102 -16.55 14.70 -11.94
CA SER A 102 -15.46 13.84 -12.44
C SER A 102 -14.68 13.17 -11.30
N VAL A 103 -13.85 12.19 -11.64
CA VAL A 103 -12.93 11.55 -10.68
C VAL A 103 -11.68 12.43 -10.51
N PRO A 104 -11.27 12.76 -9.27
CA PRO A 104 -10.12 13.66 -9.02
C PRO A 104 -8.81 13.17 -9.66
N HIS A 105 -8.55 11.86 -9.61
CA HIS A 105 -7.37 11.26 -10.21
C HIS A 105 -7.35 11.43 -11.73
N THR A 106 -8.46 11.10 -12.39
CA THR A 106 -8.62 11.26 -13.84
C THR A 106 -8.33 12.69 -14.28
N LYS A 107 -8.82 13.66 -13.51
CA LYS A 107 -8.55 15.07 -13.79
C LYS A 107 -7.08 15.46 -13.59
N ALA A 108 -6.44 14.94 -12.55
CA ALA A 108 -5.01 15.16 -12.29
C ALA A 108 -4.11 14.52 -13.36
N GLN A 109 -4.55 13.40 -13.96
CA GLN A 109 -3.79 12.64 -14.95
C GLN A 109 -4.27 12.86 -16.40
N SER A 110 -4.74 14.07 -16.71
CA SER A 110 -5.12 14.47 -18.07
C SER A 110 -6.15 13.54 -18.75
N GLY A 111 -7.10 13.01 -17.98
CA GLY A 111 -8.16 12.14 -18.47
C GLY A 111 -7.90 10.64 -18.33
N MET A 112 -6.73 10.23 -17.81
CA MET A 112 -6.41 8.80 -17.61
C MET A 112 -6.93 8.30 -16.27
N ASP A 113 -7.57 7.13 -16.25
CA ASP A 113 -7.86 6.43 -15.00
C ASP A 113 -6.57 5.95 -14.30
N ALA A 114 -6.70 5.52 -13.04
CA ALA A 114 -5.57 5.15 -12.20
C ALA A 114 -4.77 3.96 -12.73
N PHE A 115 -5.43 2.98 -13.36
CA PHE A 115 -4.77 1.79 -13.91
C PHE A 115 -4.00 2.15 -15.19
N ALA A 116 -4.60 2.94 -16.07
CA ALA A 116 -3.95 3.43 -17.29
C ALA A 116 -2.75 4.33 -16.98
N ALA A 117 -2.87 5.19 -15.95
CA ALA A 117 -1.75 6.02 -15.48
C ALA A 117 -0.62 5.17 -14.89
N ALA A 118 -0.94 4.18 -14.05
CA ALA A 118 0.04 3.27 -13.47
C ALA A 118 0.77 2.46 -14.54
N ALA A 119 0.05 1.91 -15.53
CA ALA A 119 0.63 1.09 -16.60
C ALA A 119 1.66 1.85 -17.48
N LYS A 120 1.56 3.18 -17.56
CA LYS A 120 2.52 4.03 -18.30
C LYS A 120 3.75 4.43 -17.50
N ASP A 121 3.69 4.39 -16.18
CA ASP A 121 4.81 4.71 -15.29
C ASP A 121 5.29 3.41 -14.61
N ALA A 122 6.35 2.81 -15.16
CA ALA A 122 6.91 1.56 -14.65
C ALA A 122 7.28 1.62 -13.15
N ARG A 123 7.67 2.79 -12.63
CA ARG A 123 7.97 2.97 -11.21
C ARG A 123 6.69 2.91 -10.39
N MET A 124 5.61 3.57 -10.84
CA MET A 124 4.31 3.50 -10.17
C MET A 124 3.67 2.12 -10.28
N ASN A 125 3.72 1.49 -11.45
CA ASN A 125 3.24 0.13 -11.64
C ASN A 125 3.91 -0.85 -10.67
N ASN A 126 5.25 -0.78 -10.57
CA ASN A 126 6.01 -1.63 -9.67
C ASN A 126 5.64 -1.36 -8.20
N LEU A 127 5.53 -0.09 -7.81
CA LEU A 127 5.16 0.28 -6.44
C LEU A 127 3.72 -0.14 -6.09
N PHE A 128 2.79 -0.04 -7.05
CA PHE A 128 1.42 -0.53 -6.94
C PHE A 128 1.38 -2.03 -6.72
N ASN A 129 2.06 -2.79 -7.58
CA ASN A 129 2.09 -4.25 -7.47
C ASN A 129 2.75 -4.71 -6.18
N GLN A 130 3.85 -4.08 -5.76
CA GLN A 130 4.48 -4.36 -4.45
C GLN A 130 3.55 -4.05 -3.27
N SER A 131 2.83 -2.92 -3.33
CA SER A 131 1.84 -2.58 -2.30
C SER A 131 0.73 -3.62 -2.23
N MET A 132 0.17 -4.02 -3.38
CA MET A 132 -0.90 -5.03 -3.42
C MET A 132 -0.41 -6.39 -2.93
N HIS A 133 0.76 -6.84 -3.41
CA HIS A 133 1.37 -8.11 -2.99
C HIS A 133 1.61 -8.14 -1.47
N ASN A 134 2.30 -7.13 -0.92
CA ASN A 134 2.60 -7.11 0.50
C ASN A 134 1.35 -7.02 1.37
N HIS A 135 0.41 -6.13 1.01
CA HIS A 135 -0.83 -5.98 1.77
C HIS A 135 -1.68 -7.26 1.73
N THR A 136 -1.75 -7.93 0.58
CA THR A 136 -2.41 -9.23 0.44
C THR A 136 -1.70 -10.31 1.25
N GLY A 137 -0.38 -10.41 1.21
CA GLY A 137 0.38 -11.39 2.00
C GLY A 137 0.11 -11.27 3.50
N ILE A 138 0.14 -10.04 4.04
CA ILE A 138 -0.15 -9.78 5.46
C ILE A 138 -1.58 -10.18 5.82
N ILE A 139 -2.57 -9.71 5.07
CA ILE A 139 -3.98 -9.94 5.40
C ILE A 139 -4.38 -11.40 5.17
N MET A 140 -3.89 -12.04 4.09
CA MET A 140 -4.25 -13.42 3.79
C MET A 140 -3.68 -14.40 4.81
N LYS A 141 -2.52 -14.10 5.40
CA LYS A 141 -1.97 -14.89 6.52
C LYS A 141 -2.97 -14.98 7.67
N GLU A 142 -3.49 -13.83 8.11
CA GLU A 142 -4.50 -13.75 9.18
C GLU A 142 -5.84 -14.39 8.76
N ILE A 143 -6.29 -14.16 7.52
CA ILE A 143 -7.56 -14.74 7.02
C ILE A 143 -7.49 -16.27 7.04
N LEU A 144 -6.38 -16.87 6.61
CA LEU A 144 -6.23 -18.32 6.51
C LEU A 144 -6.22 -19.02 7.88
N GLU A 145 -5.92 -18.30 8.97
CA GLU A 145 -6.01 -18.83 10.33
C GLU A 145 -7.46 -19.06 10.78
N ILE A 146 -8.39 -18.21 10.34
CA ILE A 146 -9.77 -18.18 10.84
C ILE A 146 -10.82 -18.60 9.82
N TYR A 147 -10.58 -18.38 8.52
CA TYR A 147 -11.55 -18.60 7.47
C TYR A 147 -11.36 -19.96 6.79
N LYS A 148 -12.36 -20.82 6.92
CA LYS A 148 -12.35 -22.21 6.44
C LYS A 148 -12.99 -22.42 5.07
N GLY A 149 -13.52 -21.36 4.45
CA GLY A 149 -14.19 -21.46 3.16
C GLY A 149 -13.28 -21.84 1.98
N PHE A 150 -11.96 -21.84 2.17
CA PHE A 150 -10.98 -22.31 1.18
C PHE A 150 -10.67 -23.81 1.26
N GLU A 151 -11.12 -24.53 2.28
CA GLU A 151 -10.83 -25.98 2.42
C GLU A 151 -11.71 -26.87 1.52
N GLY A 152 -12.82 -26.33 1.00
CA GLY A 152 -13.78 -27.06 0.16
C GLY A 152 -13.47 -27.10 -1.35
N PRO A 153 -13.19 -25.96 -2.02
CA PRO A 153 -12.99 -25.95 -3.47
C PRO A 153 -11.65 -26.58 -3.87
N ASN A 154 -11.67 -27.44 -4.90
CA ASN A 154 -10.45 -27.99 -5.51
C ASN A 154 -9.76 -26.98 -6.44
N GLN A 155 -10.49 -25.96 -6.90
CA GLN A 155 -9.98 -24.88 -7.74
C GLN A 155 -10.54 -23.54 -7.28
N LEU A 156 -9.65 -22.69 -6.79
CA LEU A 156 -9.92 -21.30 -6.45
C LEU A 156 -9.30 -20.40 -7.52
N VAL A 157 -10.10 -19.53 -8.12
CA VAL A 157 -9.61 -18.49 -9.04
C VAL A 157 -9.67 -17.15 -8.34
N ASP A 158 -8.52 -16.50 -8.19
CA ASP A 158 -8.48 -15.08 -7.84
C ASP A 158 -8.68 -14.26 -9.12
N VAL A 159 -9.76 -13.47 -9.15
CA VAL A 159 -10.31 -12.83 -10.35
C VAL A 159 -9.38 -11.73 -10.90
N ALA A 160 -8.44 -11.23 -10.10
CA ALA A 160 -7.60 -10.09 -10.46
C ALA A 160 -6.13 -10.29 -10.08
N VAL A 161 -5.64 -11.54 -10.15
CA VAL A 161 -4.24 -11.89 -9.87
C VAL A 161 -3.29 -11.00 -10.66
N VAL A 162 -2.37 -10.36 -9.94
CA VAL A 162 -1.34 -9.46 -10.49
C VAL A 162 -0.28 -10.23 -11.31
N GLU A 163 -0.16 -11.54 -11.13
CA GLU A 163 0.70 -12.41 -11.93
C GLU A 163 0.00 -12.93 -13.20
N HIS A 164 0.23 -12.22 -14.31
CA HIS A 164 0.36 -12.73 -15.68
C HIS A 164 -0.72 -13.67 -16.26
N VAL A 165 -1.96 -13.66 -15.76
CA VAL A 165 -3.09 -14.19 -16.55
C VAL A 165 -3.58 -13.07 -17.45
N SER A 166 -3.30 -13.17 -18.76
CA SER A 166 -3.84 -12.23 -19.74
C SER A 166 -5.38 -12.36 -19.76
N GLY A 167 -6.08 -11.29 -19.41
CA GLY A 167 -7.54 -11.28 -19.34
C GLY A 167 -8.05 -9.91 -18.92
N HIS A 168 -9.35 -9.68 -19.11
CA HIS A 168 -10.01 -8.44 -18.70
C HIS A 168 -11.31 -8.84 -18.03
N MET A 169 -11.44 -8.64 -16.71
CA MET A 169 -12.56 -9.15 -15.91
C MET A 169 -13.95 -8.67 -16.38
N PHE A 170 -14.02 -7.53 -17.08
CA PHE A 170 -15.25 -7.05 -17.72
C PHE A 170 -15.62 -7.79 -19.01
N ILE A 171 -14.72 -8.58 -19.56
CA ILE A 171 -14.91 -9.42 -20.76
C ILE A 171 -15.12 -10.86 -20.31
N GLU A 172 -14.18 -11.42 -19.56
CA GLU A 172 -14.19 -12.81 -19.13
C GLU A 172 -13.42 -13.00 -17.82
N VAL A 173 -13.90 -13.91 -16.99
CA VAL A 173 -13.25 -14.38 -15.76
C VAL A 173 -12.94 -15.86 -15.95
N PRO A 174 -11.75 -16.37 -15.58
CA PRO A 174 -11.46 -17.80 -15.70
C PRO A 174 -12.44 -18.65 -14.88
N ASN A 175 -12.84 -19.81 -15.40
CA ASN A 175 -13.69 -20.77 -14.70
C ASN A 175 -12.99 -21.35 -13.45
N GLY A 176 -13.75 -21.50 -12.37
CA GLY A 176 -13.29 -22.10 -11.12
C GLY A 176 -14.47 -22.48 -10.22
N GLN A 177 -14.24 -23.40 -9.28
CA GLN A 177 -15.28 -23.83 -8.33
C GLN A 177 -15.59 -22.76 -7.28
N ALA A 178 -14.60 -21.93 -6.96
CA ALA A 178 -14.76 -20.75 -6.15
C ALA A 178 -13.98 -19.59 -6.79
N LEU A 179 -14.53 -18.38 -6.64
CA LEU A 179 -13.90 -17.15 -7.08
C LEU A 179 -13.54 -16.29 -5.86
N PHE A 180 -12.36 -15.69 -5.87
CA PHE A 180 -11.89 -14.77 -4.84
C PHE A 180 -11.66 -13.39 -5.46
N MET A 181 -12.10 -12.34 -4.76
CA MET A 181 -11.92 -10.95 -5.16
C MET A 181 -11.51 -10.13 -3.94
N LYS A 182 -10.24 -9.71 -3.89
CA LYS A 182 -9.76 -8.81 -2.84
C LYS A 182 -9.51 -7.42 -3.41
N TRP A 183 -10.15 -6.41 -2.81
CA TRP A 183 -10.00 -5.00 -3.21
C TRP A 183 -10.26 -4.77 -4.71
N ILE A 184 -11.33 -5.38 -5.23
CA ILE A 184 -11.75 -5.20 -6.63
C ILE A 184 -13.00 -4.34 -6.70
N LEU A 185 -14.09 -4.79 -6.08
CA LEU A 185 -15.38 -4.10 -6.15
C LEU A 185 -15.36 -2.68 -5.53
N SER A 186 -14.41 -2.38 -4.65
CA SER A 186 -14.26 -1.03 -4.06
C SER A 186 -13.80 0.03 -5.06
N ASP A 187 -13.26 -0.39 -6.21
CA ASP A 187 -12.62 0.49 -7.18
C ASP A 187 -13.58 0.92 -8.31
N TRP A 188 -14.78 0.33 -8.34
CA TRP A 188 -15.74 0.47 -9.43
C TRP A 188 -17.11 0.91 -8.92
N ASP A 189 -17.91 1.51 -9.80
CA ASP A 189 -19.30 1.85 -9.47
C ASP A 189 -20.21 0.62 -9.43
N ASP A 190 -21.48 0.82 -9.06
CA ASP A 190 -22.44 -0.27 -8.92
C ASP A 190 -22.71 -1.00 -10.26
N GLU A 191 -22.71 -0.28 -11.38
CA GLU A 191 -22.99 -0.88 -12.70
C GLU A 191 -21.82 -1.77 -13.15
N GLU A 192 -20.61 -1.28 -12.97
CA GLU A 192 -19.36 -1.99 -13.23
C GLU A 192 -19.20 -3.20 -12.29
N CYS A 193 -19.49 -3.03 -10.99
CA CYS A 193 -19.53 -4.12 -10.02
C CYS A 193 -20.53 -5.20 -10.44
N LEU A 194 -21.74 -4.82 -10.86
CA LEU A 194 -22.74 -5.77 -11.33
C LEU A 194 -22.26 -6.53 -12.58
N LYS A 195 -21.53 -5.88 -13.47
CA LYS A 195 -20.95 -6.52 -14.66
C LYS A 195 -19.89 -7.55 -14.27
N ILE A 196 -18.97 -7.20 -13.37
CA ILE A 196 -17.96 -8.13 -12.84
C ILE A 196 -18.65 -9.33 -12.18
N LEU A 197 -19.62 -9.08 -11.30
CA LEU A 197 -20.35 -10.12 -10.57
C LEU A 197 -21.16 -11.04 -11.50
N LYS A 198 -21.76 -10.52 -12.57
CA LYS A 198 -22.44 -11.33 -13.59
C LYS A 198 -21.47 -12.26 -14.30
N ASN A 199 -20.29 -11.77 -14.69
CA ASN A 199 -19.26 -12.60 -15.31
C ASN A 199 -18.79 -13.70 -14.35
N CYS A 200 -18.54 -13.36 -13.08
CA CYS A 200 -18.21 -14.33 -12.03
C CYS A 200 -19.30 -15.40 -11.85
N CYS A 201 -20.57 -15.00 -11.82
CA CYS A 201 -21.71 -15.91 -11.65
C CYS A 201 -21.81 -16.92 -12.79
N VAL A 202 -21.63 -16.48 -14.05
CA VAL A 202 -21.61 -17.39 -15.21
C VAL A 202 -20.51 -18.44 -15.05
N GLN A 203 -19.34 -18.04 -14.56
CA GLN A 203 -18.15 -18.89 -14.51
C GLN A 203 -18.14 -19.85 -13.31
N CYS A 204 -18.81 -19.53 -12.20
CA CYS A 204 -19.05 -20.50 -11.13
C CYS A 204 -20.05 -21.58 -11.53
N ASN A 205 -21.07 -21.23 -12.33
CA ASN A 205 -22.18 -22.12 -12.67
C ASN A 205 -21.84 -23.16 -13.76
N THR A 206 -20.74 -23.00 -14.48
CA THR A 206 -20.27 -23.93 -15.51
C THR A 206 -19.35 -25.04 -14.96
N GLY A 207 -18.98 -24.98 -13.67
CA GLY A 207 -18.10 -25.95 -12.99
C GLY A 207 -18.81 -26.97 -12.08
N ILE A 208 -20.15 -27.05 -12.12
CA ILE A 208 -20.98 -28.04 -11.39
C ILE A 208 -21.66 -28.97 -12.39
#